data_AF-A0A3C0B9Y1-F1
#
_entry.id   AF-A0A3C0B9Y1-F1
#
_cell.length_a   1.000
_cell.length_b   1.000
_cell.length_c   1.000
_cell.angle_alpha   90.00
_cell.angle_beta   90.00
_cell.angle_gamma   90.00
#
_symmetry.space_group_name_H-M   'P 1'
#
loop_
_entity.id
_entity.type
_entity.pdbx_description
1 polymer ?
#
loop_
_entity_poly.entity_id
_entity_poly.type
_entity_poly.pdbx_seq_one_letter_code
_entity_poly.pdbx_strand_id
1 'polypeptide(L)'
;MSEEKTHVVSIKTHLLVLFTLIILTVITVLITSIELGPYNTAAALVIATAKALVVLLYFMHLRFDEPIYRIMFGLVIAIFVAVIIVTFFDYLYR
;
A
#
# COMPACT_ATOMS: atom_id res chain seq x y z
N MET A 1 8.62 -4.89 42.03
CA MET A 1 8.87 -5.40 40.66
C MET A 1 7.91 -4.70 39.74
N SER A 2 8.42 -3.74 38.99
CA SER A 2 7.64 -2.86 38.10
C SER A 2 6.97 -3.67 37.00
N GLU A 3 5.65 -3.53 36.87
CA GLU A 3 4.90 -4.07 35.73
C GLU A 3 5.36 -3.36 34.45
N GLU A 4 6.23 -4.00 33.67
CA GLU A 4 6.42 -3.67 32.26
C GLU A 4 5.13 -4.04 31.50
N LYS A 5 4.23 -3.07 31.38
CA LYS A 5 3.18 -3.12 30.36
C LYS A 5 3.84 -2.91 29.01
N THR A 6 4.33 -3.99 28.44
CA THR A 6 4.77 -4.06 27.06
C THR A 6 3.59 -3.62 26.19
N HIS A 7 3.63 -2.39 25.70
CA HIS A 7 2.71 -1.84 24.71
C HIS A 7 3.00 -2.48 23.36
N VAL A 8 2.87 -3.81 23.28
CA VAL A 8 2.93 -4.55 22.03
C VAL A 8 1.62 -4.24 21.32
N VAL A 9 1.72 -3.53 20.20
CA VAL A 9 0.57 -3.17 19.37
C VAL A 9 -0.35 -4.38 19.21
N SER A 10 -1.63 -4.20 19.51
CA SER A 10 -2.57 -5.32 19.68
C SER A 10 -2.50 -6.29 18.48
N ILE A 11 -2.16 -7.55 18.76
CA ILE A 11 -2.21 -8.66 17.79
C ILE A 11 -3.54 -8.70 17.03
N LYS A 12 -4.62 -8.23 17.68
CA LYS A 12 -5.95 -8.09 17.09
C LYS A 12 -5.97 -7.18 15.86
N THR A 13 -5.22 -6.06 15.89
CA THR A 13 -5.14 -5.12 14.76
C THR A 13 -4.44 -5.75 13.57
N HIS A 14 -3.33 -6.46 13.81
CA HIS A 14 -2.57 -7.15 12.77
C HIS A 14 -3.38 -8.30 12.14
N LEU A 15 -4.15 -9.05 12.95
CA LEU A 15 -5.05 -10.10 12.45
C LEU A 15 -6.20 -9.54 11.60
N LEU A 16 -6.77 -8.40 11.98
CA LEU A 16 -7.82 -7.75 11.19
C LEU A 16 -7.29 -7.31 9.82
N VAL A 17 -6.10 -6.69 9.80
CA VAL A 17 -5.44 -6.25 8.57
C VAL A 17 -5.08 -7.44 7.68
N LEU A 18 -4.59 -8.54 8.26
CA LEU A 18 -4.35 -9.79 7.54
C LEU A 18 -5.62 -10.30 6.85
N PHE A 19 -6.76 -10.27 7.55
CA PHE A 19 -8.04 -10.65 6.96
C PHE A 19 -8.45 -9.72 5.81
N THR A 20 -8.26 -8.40 5.97
CA THR A 20 -8.49 -7.43 4.89
C THR A 20 -7.63 -7.71 3.67
N LEU A 21 -6.34 -8.03 3.85
CA LEU A 21 -5.43 -8.35 2.74
C LEU A 21 -5.80 -9.66 2.02
N ILE A 22 -6.26 -10.67 2.77
CA ILE A 22 -6.77 -11.91 2.18
C ILE A 22 -8.00 -11.63 1.32
N ILE A 23 -8.98 -10.87 1.82
CA ILE A 23 -10.16 -10.48 1.04
C ILE A 23 -9.75 -9.75 -0.23
N LEU A 24 -8.86 -8.76 -0.11
CA LEU A 24 -8.41 -7.98 -1.26
C LEU A 24 -7.67 -8.85 -2.29
N THR A 25 -7.02 -9.93 -1.83
CA THR A 25 -6.37 -10.92 -2.70
C THR A 25 -7.37 -11.82 -3.41
N VAL A 26 -8.39 -12.32 -2.71
CA VAL A 26 -9.48 -13.08 -3.35
C VAL A 26 -10.17 -12.22 -4.41
N ILE A 27 -10.46 -10.95 -4.10
CA ILE A 27 -11.04 -9.99 -5.06
C ILE A 27 -10.14 -9.83 -6.28
N THR A 28 -8.81 -9.75 -6.09
CA THR A 28 -7.87 -9.66 -7.23
C THR A 28 -7.96 -10.89 -8.11
N VAL A 29 -7.94 -12.09 -7.52
CA VAL A 29 -8.00 -13.35 -8.26
C VAL A 29 -9.29 -13.43 -9.07
N LEU A 30 -10.43 -13.12 -8.45
CA LEU A 30 -11.73 -13.09 -9.13
C LEU A 30 -11.77 -12.10 -10.29
N ILE A 31 -11.24 -10.89 -10.09
CA ILE A 31 -11.18 -9.86 -11.12
C ILE A 31 -10.25 -10.30 -12.26
N THR A 32 -9.11 -10.93 -11.96
CA THR A 32 -8.22 -11.47 -12.99
C THR A 32 -8.78 -12.70 -13.72
N SER A 33 -9.71 -13.43 -13.09
CA SER A 33 -10.44 -14.53 -13.74
C SER A 33 -11.54 -14.04 -14.69
N ILE A 34 -11.97 -12.78 -14.56
CA ILE A 34 -12.90 -12.15 -15.48
C ILE A 34 -12.08 -11.37 -16.50
N GLU A 35 -12.15 -11.73 -17.78
CA GLU A 35 -11.45 -11.00 -18.83
C GLU A 35 -12.07 -9.61 -19.04
N LEU A 36 -11.54 -8.61 -18.33
CA LEU A 36 -11.90 -7.19 -18.48
C LEU A 36 -11.28 -6.55 -19.74
N GLY A 37 -10.68 -7.35 -20.62
CA GLY A 37 -10.00 -6.91 -21.83
C GLY A 37 -8.93 -5.84 -21.54
N PRO A 38 -8.96 -4.67 -22.20
CA PRO A 38 -7.92 -3.63 -22.06
C PRO A 38 -7.86 -3.01 -20.65
N TYR A 39 -8.91 -3.13 -19.85
CA TYR A 39 -8.95 -2.58 -18.49
C TYR A 39 -8.35 -3.51 -17.43
N ASN A 40 -7.97 -4.73 -17.78
CA ASN A 40 -7.43 -5.71 -16.83
C ASN A 40 -6.18 -5.18 -16.11
N THR A 41 -5.26 -4.56 -16.85
CA THR A 41 -4.04 -3.98 -16.27
C THR A 41 -4.33 -2.80 -15.35
N ALA A 42 -5.28 -1.94 -15.73
CA ALA A 42 -5.69 -0.81 -14.90
C ALA A 42 -6.35 -1.30 -13.59
N ALA A 43 -7.25 -2.28 -13.68
CA ALA A 43 -7.89 -2.89 -12.52
C ALA A 43 -6.86 -3.55 -11.58
N ALA A 44 -5.91 -4.31 -12.13
CA ALA A 44 -4.85 -4.94 -11.35
C ALA A 44 -3.98 -3.92 -10.60
N LEU A 45 -3.60 -2.81 -11.26
CA LEU A 45 -2.83 -1.73 -10.64
C LEU A 45 -3.59 -1.02 -9.51
N VAL A 46 -4.89 -0.76 -9.69
CA VAL A 46 -5.72 -0.13 -8.64
C VAL A 46 -5.78 -1.01 -7.40
N ILE A 47 -6.03 -2.31 -7.58
CA ILE A 47 -6.12 -3.26 -6.47
C ILE A 47 -4.76 -3.44 -5.79
N ALA A 48 -3.67 -3.51 -6.57
CA ALA A 48 -2.31 -3.56 -6.04
C ALA A 48 -1.99 -2.32 -5.19
N THR A 49 -2.38 -1.13 -5.64
CA THR A 49 -2.19 0.13 -4.91
C THR A 49 -2.99 0.12 -3.61
N ALA A 50 -4.25 -0.33 -3.63
CA ALA A 50 -5.07 -0.45 -2.43
C ALA A 50 -4.46 -1.40 -1.39
N LYS A 51 -3.93 -2.56 -1.82
CA LYS A 51 -3.18 -3.49 -0.95
C LYS A 51 -1.97 -2.82 -0.32
N ALA A 52 -1.16 -2.14 -1.13
CA ALA A 52 0.05 -1.46 -0.65
C ALA A 52 -0.28 -0.38 0.39
N LEU A 53 -1.36 0.38 0.21
CA LEU A 53 -1.82 1.37 1.19
C LEU A 53 -2.23 0.75 2.52
N VAL A 54 -2.95 -0.38 2.49
CA VAL A 54 -3.32 -1.12 3.71
C VAL A 54 -2.08 -1.62 4.45
N VAL A 55 -1.09 -2.17 3.73
CA VAL A 55 0.17 -2.59 4.34
C VAL A 55 0.92 -1.41 4.96
N LEU A 56 1.02 -0.30 4.23
CA LEU A 56 1.75 0.88 4.67
C LEU A 56 1.13 1.51 5.94
N LEU A 57 -0.20 1.65 5.98
CA LEU A 57 -0.88 2.30 7.09
C LEU A 57 -0.85 1.48 8.38
N TYR A 58 -0.87 0.15 8.26
CA TYR A 58 -1.06 -0.74 9.41
C TYR A 58 0.18 -1.57 9.78
N PHE A 59 0.87 -2.20 8.81
CA PHE A 59 2.07 -3.01 9.10
C PHE A 59 3.32 -2.14 9.27
N MET A 60 3.48 -1.11 8.42
CA MET A 60 4.61 -0.19 8.54
C MET A 60 4.38 0.90 9.59
N HIS A 61 3.33 0.76 10.41
CA HIS A 61 2.99 1.65 11.53
C HIS A 61 2.93 3.15 11.19
N LEU A 62 2.79 3.52 9.90
CA LEU A 62 2.80 4.92 9.46
C LEU A 62 1.67 5.77 10.08
N ARG A 63 0.60 5.12 10.58
CA ARG A 63 -0.49 5.75 11.31
C ARG A 63 -0.25 5.88 12.82
N PHE A 64 0.61 5.04 13.39
CA PHE A 64 0.87 4.94 14.83
C PHE A 64 2.21 5.57 15.25
N ASP A 65 3.15 5.71 14.32
CA ASP A 65 4.46 6.30 14.54
C ASP A 65 4.47 7.83 14.42
N GLU A 66 5.61 8.42 14.82
CA GLU A 66 5.91 9.85 14.76
C GLU A 66 5.57 10.48 13.39
N PRO A 67 5.04 11.71 13.35
CA PRO A 67 4.61 12.39 12.12
C PRO A 67 5.74 12.58 11.09
N ILE A 68 7.01 12.49 11.52
CA ILE A 68 8.19 12.53 10.67
C ILE A 68 8.18 11.45 9.59
N TYR A 69 7.76 10.21 9.91
CA TYR A 69 7.75 9.10 8.96
C TYR A 69 6.71 9.31 7.86
N ARG A 70 5.59 9.93 8.20
CA ARG A 70 4.53 10.28 7.24
C ARG A 70 5.01 11.32 6.23
N ILE A 71 5.78 12.32 6.68
CA ILE A 71 6.37 13.36 5.82
C ILE A 71 7.44 12.75 4.91
N MET A 72 8.35 11.93 5.46
CA MET A 72 9.38 11.26 4.67
C MET A 72 8.79 10.35 3.60
N PHE A 73 7.76 9.58 3.93
CA PHE A 73 7.05 8.76 2.94
C PHE A 73 6.44 9.60 1.82
N GLY A 74 5.80 10.72 2.15
CA GLY A 74 5.26 11.65 1.17
C GLY A 74 6.33 12.21 0.22
N LEU A 75 7.51 12.53 0.75
CA LEU A 75 8.65 12.98 -0.04
C LEU A 75 9.16 11.90 -1.00
N VAL A 76 9.28 10.65 -0.54
CA VAL A 76 9.69 9.52 -1.40
C VAL A 76 8.69 9.30 -2.53
N ILE A 77 7.38 9.32 -2.24
CA ILE A 77 6.34 9.21 -3.27
C ILE A 77 6.41 10.38 -4.25
N ALA A 78 6.63 11.61 -3.79
CA ALA A 78 6.74 12.77 -4.66
C ALA A 78 7.92 12.65 -5.63
N ILE A 79 9.09 12.22 -5.14
CA ILE A 79 10.27 11.98 -5.99
C ILE A 79 9.98 10.85 -6.98
N PHE A 80 9.39 9.74 -6.53
CA PHE A 80 9.04 8.61 -7.39
C PHE A 80 8.13 9.02 -8.55
N VAL A 81 7.07 9.79 -8.25
CA VAL A 81 6.16 10.32 -9.26
C VAL A 81 6.88 11.29 -10.20
N ALA A 82 7.75 12.16 -9.68
CA ALA A 82 8.54 13.08 -10.51
C ALA A 82 9.44 12.32 -11.50
N VAL A 83 10.13 11.27 -11.05
CA VAL A 83 10.98 10.43 -11.90
C VAL A 83 10.15 9.75 -12.99
N ILE A 84 8.97 9.20 -12.65
CA ILE A 84 8.07 8.61 -13.64
C ILE A 84 7.66 9.65 -14.68
N ILE A 85 7.19 10.82 -14.26
CA ILE A 85 6.78 11.88 -15.18
C ILE A 85 7.93 12.26 -16.10
N VAL A 86 9.12 12.55 -15.57
CA VAL A 86 10.29 12.91 -16.38
C VAL A 86 10.64 11.81 -17.37
N THR A 87 10.60 10.54 -16.96
CA THR A 87 10.89 9.39 -17.83
C THR A 87 9.87 9.25 -18.96
N PHE A 88 8.58 9.43 -18.68
CA PHE A 88 7.54 9.39 -19.70
C PHE A 88 7.64 10.57 -20.68
N PHE A 89 7.98 11.76 -20.19
CA PHE A 89 8.27 12.91 -21.04
C PHE A 89 9.47 12.61 -21.95
N ASP A 90 10.59 12.12 -21.39
CA ASP A 90 11.78 11.76 -22.18
C ASP A 90 11.46 10.74 -23.30
N TYR A 91 10.64 9.73 -22.99
CA TYR A 91 10.20 8.75 -23.98
C TYR A 91 9.28 9.34 -25.06
N LEU A 92 8.40 10.29 -24.71
CA LEU A 92 7.44 10.88 -25.66
C LEU A 92 8.10 11.87 -26.63
N TYR A 93 9.16 12.55 -26.19
CA TYR A 93 9.89 13.54 -26.99
C TYR A 93 11.10 12.96 -27.73
N ARG A 94 11.29 11.63 -27.69
CA ARG A 94 12.35 10.90 -28.39
C ARG A 94 11.80 10.07 -29.54
#